data_AF-A0A933MKU0-F1
#
_entry.id   AF-A0A933MKU0-F1
#
_cell.length_a   1.000
_cell.length_b   1.000
_cell.length_c   1.000
_cell.angle_alpha   90.00
_cell.angle_beta   90.00
_cell.angle_gamma   90.00
#
_symmetry.space_group_name_H-M   'P 1'
#
loop_
_entity.id
_entity.type
_entity.pdbx_description
1 polymer ?
#
loop_
_entity_poly.entity_id
_entity_poly.type
_entity_poly.pdbx_seq_one_letter_code
_entity_poly.pdbx_strand_id
1 'polypeptide(L)'
;MLPGLNSNVSHDGVEYHVQTEDLGRQNPCILTLVFRAGAIIAREKVNYRDALGEGAPEARIKHFMDQQHHRVIQSLQAGQPRGDATSQPQAEAPASPPSPAPPLAPPPVEKNLDQLIAEYLRRRSASKPR
;
A
#
# COMPACT_ATOMS: atom_id res chain seq x y z
N MET A 1 -4.15 5.27 -12.04
CA MET A 1 -3.69 4.55 -10.84
C MET A 1 -4.92 3.93 -10.22
N LEU A 2 -4.86 2.65 -9.87
CA LEU A 2 -5.92 1.94 -9.19
C LEU A 2 -5.73 1.98 -7.65
N PRO A 3 -6.80 1.83 -6.85
CA PRO A 3 -6.68 1.71 -5.41
C PRO A 3 -5.78 0.53 -5.01
N GLY A 4 -4.86 0.76 -4.07
CA GLY A 4 -3.96 -0.26 -3.54
C GLY A 4 -4.62 -1.28 -2.61
N LEU A 5 -3.89 -2.36 -2.32
CA LEU A 5 -4.29 -3.44 -1.43
C LEU A 5 -3.37 -3.47 -0.21
N ASN A 6 -3.96 -3.61 0.99
CA ASN A 6 -3.23 -3.69 2.25
C ASN A 6 -3.75 -4.87 3.08
N SER A 7 -2.84 -5.72 3.56
CA SER A 7 -3.18 -6.89 4.39
C SER A 7 -2.13 -7.09 5.47
N ASN A 8 -2.58 -7.40 6.69
CA ASN A 8 -1.70 -7.92 7.74
C ASN A 8 -1.72 -9.44 7.72
N VAL A 9 -0.55 -10.06 7.86
CA VAL A 9 -0.37 -11.52 7.85
C VAL A 9 0.48 -11.91 9.04
N SER A 10 -0.02 -12.81 9.88
CA SER A 10 0.74 -13.38 10.99
C SER A 10 1.21 -14.78 10.65
N HIS A 11 2.49 -15.05 10.84
CA HIS A 11 3.09 -16.38 10.64
C HIS A 11 4.21 -16.59 11.66
N ASP A 12 4.20 -17.72 12.38
CA ASP A 12 5.16 -18.07 13.43
C ASP A 12 5.41 -16.96 14.48
N GLY A 13 4.33 -16.28 14.89
CA GLY A 13 4.40 -15.19 15.87
C GLY A 13 5.00 -13.88 15.34
N VAL A 14 5.32 -13.80 14.04
CA VAL A 14 5.79 -12.60 13.36
C VAL A 14 4.64 -11.98 12.58
N GLU A 15 4.45 -10.66 12.74
CA GLU A 15 3.50 -9.87 11.95
C GLU A 15 4.20 -9.27 10.72
N TYR A 16 3.55 -9.43 9.57
CA TYR A 16 3.93 -8.86 8.29
C TYR A 16 2.84 -7.95 7.79
N HIS A 17 3.23 -6.84 7.17
CA HIS A 17 2.31 -5.97 6.43
C HIS A 17 2.61 -6.07 4.93
N VAL A 18 1.60 -6.41 4.14
CA VAL A 18 1.70 -6.54 2.69
C VAL A 18 0.93 -5.40 2.05
N GLN A 19 1.62 -4.58 1.27
CA GLN A 19 1.05 -3.48 0.50
C GLN A 19 1.23 -3.74 -1.00
N THR A 20 0.24 -3.45 -1.83
CA THR A 20 0.32 -3.61 -3.29
C THR A 20 -0.30 -2.43 -4.03
N GLU A 21 0.46 -1.80 -4.92
CA GLU A 21 0.11 -0.55 -5.61
C GLU A 21 0.30 -0.66 -7.13
N ASP A 22 -0.56 0.02 -7.90
CA ASP A 22 -0.38 0.28 -9.34
C ASP A 22 0.39 1.60 -9.52
N LEU A 23 1.55 1.56 -10.17
CA LEU A 23 2.36 2.76 -10.45
C LEU A 23 1.84 3.57 -11.66
N GLY A 24 0.70 3.17 -12.24
CA GLY A 24 -0.04 3.90 -13.25
C GLY A 24 0.39 3.59 -14.69
N ARG A 25 -0.34 4.14 -15.67
CA ARG A 25 -0.14 3.83 -17.10
C ARG A 25 1.23 4.25 -17.65
N GLN A 26 1.82 5.32 -17.09
CA GLN A 26 3.15 5.82 -17.49
C GLN A 26 4.27 4.88 -17.01
N ASN A 27 4.06 4.20 -15.89
CA ASN A 27 4.97 3.21 -15.33
C ASN A 27 4.14 1.96 -15.01
N PRO A 28 3.81 1.12 -16.01
CA PRO A 28 2.79 0.07 -15.94
C PRO A 28 3.26 -1.12 -15.11
N CYS A 29 3.54 -0.88 -13.84
CA CYS A 29 4.08 -1.83 -12.90
C CYS A 29 3.18 -1.93 -11.68
N ILE A 30 2.97 -3.15 -11.20
CA ILE A 30 2.44 -3.40 -9.86
C ILE A 30 3.62 -3.63 -8.93
N LEU A 31 3.65 -2.86 -7.84
CA LEU A 31 4.64 -2.98 -6.79
C LEU A 31 4.00 -3.58 -5.55
N THR A 32 4.51 -4.70 -5.07
CA THR A 32 4.17 -5.29 -3.77
C THR A 32 5.34 -5.14 -2.82
N LEU A 33 5.09 -4.62 -1.62
CA LEU A 33 6.07 -4.49 -0.54
C LEU A 33 5.61 -5.32 0.64
N VAL A 34 6.56 -6.01 1.28
CA VAL A 34 6.35 -6.71 2.54
C VAL A 34 7.18 -6.03 3.61
N PHE A 35 6.51 -5.59 4.68
CA PHE A 35 7.14 -5.00 5.84
C PHE A 35 7.15 -5.96 7.02
N ARG A 36 8.21 -5.87 7.83
CA ARG A 36 8.30 -6.47 9.16
C ARG A 36 8.93 -5.46 10.10
N ALA A 37 8.25 -5.12 11.20
CA ALA A 37 8.71 -4.12 12.17
C ALA A 37 9.17 -2.78 11.51
N GLY A 38 8.41 -2.31 10.51
CA GLY A 38 8.69 -1.07 9.79
C GLY A 38 9.77 -1.15 8.70
N ALA A 39 10.48 -2.27 8.57
CA ALA A 39 11.48 -2.48 7.52
C ALA A 39 10.90 -3.25 6.33
N ILE A 40 11.26 -2.89 5.10
CA ILE A 40 10.93 -3.66 3.90
C ILE A 40 11.82 -4.90 3.87
N ILE A 41 11.22 -6.08 3.91
CA ILE A 41 11.94 -7.37 3.87
C ILE A 41 11.84 -8.06 2.51
N ALA A 42 10.81 -7.74 1.73
CA ALA A 42 10.64 -8.25 0.38
C ALA A 42 9.96 -7.20 -0.50
N ARG A 43 10.32 -7.22 -1.78
CA ARG A 43 9.73 -6.36 -2.80
C ARG A 43 9.50 -7.19 -4.05
N GLU A 44 8.37 -6.97 -4.70
CA GLU A 44 8.07 -7.57 -5.98
C GLU A 44 7.53 -6.49 -6.92
N LYS A 45 8.15 -6.35 -8.09
CA LYS A 45 7.73 -5.38 -9.10
C LYS A 45 7.52 -6.10 -10.42
N VAL A 46 6.30 -6.05 -10.96
CA VAL A 46 5.96 -6.72 -12.22
C VAL A 46 5.37 -5.71 -13.19
N ASN A 47 5.95 -5.65 -14.39
CA ASN A 47 5.39 -4.87 -15.49
C ASN A 47 4.17 -5.61 -16.06
N TYR A 48 2.98 -5.04 -15.87
CA TYR A 48 1.74 -5.67 -16.33
C TYR A 48 1.47 -5.41 -17.82
N ARG A 49 2.19 -4.51 -18.48
CA ARG A 49 2.10 -4.34 -19.94
C ARG A 49 2.55 -5.61 -20.64
N ASP A 50 3.62 -6.22 -20.14
CA ASP A 50 4.17 -7.45 -20.71
C ASP A 50 3.22 -8.65 -20.49
N ALA A 51 2.50 -8.66 -19.36
CA ALA A 51 1.57 -9.73 -19.00
C ALA A 51 0.16 -9.58 -19.59
N LEU A 52 -0.36 -8.34 -19.69
CA LEU A 52 -1.75 -8.06 -20.05
C LEU A 52 -1.92 -7.41 -21.42
N GLY A 53 -0.83 -6.94 -22.04
CA GLY A 53 -0.82 -6.16 -23.26
C GLY A 53 -1.03 -4.66 -23.03
N GLU A 54 -0.79 -3.89 -24.09
CA GLU A 54 -1.02 -2.45 -24.10
C GLU A 54 -2.52 -2.14 -24.02
N GLY A 55 -2.88 -1.05 -23.32
CA GLY A 55 -4.28 -0.64 -23.21
C GLY A 55 -5.16 -1.54 -22.34
N ALA A 56 -4.60 -2.49 -21.58
CA ALA A 56 -5.36 -3.40 -20.73
C ALA A 56 -6.45 -2.69 -19.89
N PRO A 57 -7.68 -3.24 -19.80
CA PRO A 57 -8.75 -2.61 -19.05
C PRO A 57 -8.45 -2.65 -17.55
N GLU A 58 -8.92 -1.63 -16.81
CA GLU A 58 -8.68 -1.49 -15.37
C GLU A 58 -9.08 -2.74 -14.57
N ALA A 59 -10.17 -3.42 -14.97
CA ALA A 59 -10.60 -4.67 -14.34
C ALA A 59 -9.55 -5.79 -14.42
N ARG A 60 -8.81 -5.90 -15.54
CA ARG A 60 -7.73 -6.89 -15.68
C ARG A 60 -6.51 -6.51 -14.86
N ILE A 61 -6.17 -5.21 -14.80
CA ILE A 61 -5.06 -4.71 -13.97
C ILE A 61 -5.38 -4.97 -12.50
N LYS A 62 -6.60 -4.66 -12.04
CA LYS A 62 -7.06 -4.95 -10.68
C LYS A 62 -6.97 -6.45 -10.36
N HIS A 63 -7.46 -7.31 -11.25
CA HIS A 63 -7.36 -8.75 -11.06
C HIS A 63 -5.91 -9.22 -10.96
N PHE A 64 -5.00 -8.64 -11.75
CA PHE A 64 -3.58 -8.93 -11.69
C PHE A 64 -2.94 -8.46 -10.37
N MET A 65 -3.35 -7.29 -9.84
CA MET A 65 -2.98 -6.84 -8.48
C MET A 65 -3.44 -7.83 -7.42
N ASP A 66 -4.70 -8.25 -7.48
CA ASP A 66 -5.25 -9.24 -6.54
C ASP A 66 -4.44 -10.54 -6.60
N GLN A 67 -4.15 -11.07 -7.78
CA GLN A 67 -3.35 -12.29 -7.94
C GLN A 67 -1.94 -12.14 -7.34
N GLN A 68 -1.24 -11.05 -7.65
CA GLN A 68 0.10 -10.80 -7.11
C GLN A 68 0.07 -10.69 -5.58
N HIS A 69 -0.88 -9.94 -5.03
CA HIS A 69 -1.05 -9.74 -3.60
C HIS A 69 -1.32 -11.06 -2.86
N HIS A 70 -2.30 -11.84 -3.30
CA HIS A 70 -2.64 -13.12 -2.69
C HIS A 70 -1.49 -14.12 -2.77
N ARG A 71 -0.76 -14.16 -3.90
CA ARG A 71 0.41 -15.04 -4.03
C ARG A 71 1.50 -14.68 -3.01
N VAL A 72 1.77 -13.38 -2.80
CA VAL A 72 2.75 -12.94 -1.79
C VAL A 72 2.30 -13.33 -0.38
N ILE A 73 1.01 -13.16 -0.05
CA ILE A 73 0.46 -13.60 1.25
C ILE A 73 0.63 -15.11 1.44
N GLN A 74 0.29 -15.93 0.44
CA GLN A 74 0.45 -17.38 0.51
C GLN A 74 1.91 -17.78 0.70
N SER A 75 2.84 -17.08 0.05
CA SER A 75 4.29 -17.28 0.22
C SER A 75 4.73 -17.03 1.67
N LEU A 76 4.21 -15.98 2.30
CA LEU A 76 4.49 -15.67 3.71
C LEU A 76 3.91 -16.73 4.66
N GLN A 77 2.68 -17.19 4.39
CA GLN A 77 2.04 -18.25 5.19
C GLN A 77 2.73 -19.61 5.06
N ALA A 78 3.41 -19.85 3.94
CA ALA A 78 4.20 -21.06 3.70
C ALA A 78 5.64 -20.98 4.27
N GLY A 79 6.00 -19.89 4.97
CA GLY A 79 7.35 -19.71 5.54
C GLY A 79 8.43 -19.38 4.51
N GLN A 80 8.05 -18.99 3.29
CA GLN A 80 8.96 -18.60 2.22
C GLN A 80 8.75 -17.11 1.91
N PRO A 81 9.26 -16.18 2.74
CA PRO A 81 9.40 -14.81 2.29
C PRO A 81 10.37 -14.84 1.11
N ARG A 82 9.88 -14.58 -0.11
CA ARG A 82 10.72 -14.54 -1.31
C ARG A 82 11.63 -13.31 -1.22
N GLY A 83 12.71 -13.43 -0.48
CA GLY A 83 13.86 -12.55 -0.60
C GLY A 83 14.77 -13.17 -1.64
N ASP A 84 14.86 -12.58 -2.83
CA ASP A 84 16.14 -12.48 -3.54
C ASP A 84 16.10 -11.52 -4.74
N ALA A 85 17.13 -10.66 -4.76
CA ALA A 85 17.76 -9.89 -5.83
C ALA A 85 16.96 -9.66 -7.14
N THR A 86 16.65 -8.42 -7.57
CA THR A 86 17.66 -7.52 -8.13
C THR A 86 17.13 -6.08 -8.22
N SER A 87 17.54 -5.23 -7.29
CA SER A 87 17.93 -3.82 -7.48
C SER A 87 18.44 -3.40 -6.12
N GLN A 88 19.72 -3.01 -6.09
CA GLN A 88 20.42 -2.58 -4.89
C GLN A 88 19.57 -1.56 -4.10
N PRO A 89 19.51 -1.65 -2.77
CA PRO A 89 19.27 -0.46 -1.97
C PRO A 89 20.47 0.44 -2.24
N GLN A 90 20.30 1.49 -3.04
CA GLN A 90 21.21 2.63 -2.89
C GLN A 90 21.01 3.12 -1.46
N ALA A 91 22.03 2.86 -0.66
CA ALA A 91 22.18 3.38 0.67
C ALA A 91 22.20 4.91 0.59
N GLU A 92 21.07 5.54 0.84
CA GLU A 92 21.08 6.81 1.56
C GLU A 92 21.14 6.46 3.05
N ALA A 93 22.38 6.32 3.52
CA ALA A 93 22.71 6.30 4.94
C ALA A 93 22.56 7.73 5.51
N PRO A 94 22.54 7.89 6.84
CA PRO A 94 21.41 8.38 7.61
C PRO A 94 21.53 9.88 7.94
N ALA A 95 20.43 10.62 7.84
CA ALA A 95 20.32 11.95 8.45
C ALA A 95 19.45 11.88 9.72
N SER A 96 20.13 11.57 10.83
CA SER A 96 19.92 12.09 12.20
C SER A 96 18.53 11.96 12.88
N PRO A 97 18.49 11.43 14.12
CA PRO A 97 17.65 11.98 15.19
C PRO A 97 18.52 12.58 16.32
N PRO A 98 17.94 13.35 17.25
CA PRO A 98 17.13 14.56 17.10
C PRO A 98 17.89 15.79 17.65
N SER A 99 17.45 17.01 17.32
CA SER A 99 17.81 18.18 18.14
C SER A 99 16.55 19.00 18.43
N PRO A 100 16.33 19.45 19.68
CA PRO A 100 15.06 19.99 20.14
C PRO A 100 14.89 21.45 19.71
N ALA A 101 13.67 21.83 19.34
CA ALA A 101 13.27 23.22 19.17
C ALA A 101 11.88 23.46 19.80
N PRO A 102 11.60 24.68 20.28
CA PRO A 102 10.72 25.00 21.43
C PRO A 102 9.20 24.95 21.11
N PRO A 103 8.31 25.03 22.14
CA PRO A 103 6.88 24.80 21.97
C PRO A 103 6.20 26.03 21.37
N LEU A 104 5.60 25.90 20.19
CA LEU A 104 4.76 26.93 19.59
C LEU A 104 3.39 26.35 19.19
N ALA A 105 2.38 26.79 19.95
CA ALA A 105 0.94 26.82 19.70
C ALA A 105 0.15 25.50 19.46
N PRO A 106 -1.07 25.36 20.03
CA PRO A 106 -1.95 24.25 19.70
C PRO A 106 -2.36 24.33 18.21
N PRO A 107 -2.48 23.19 17.51
CA PRO A 107 -2.91 23.17 16.12
C PRO A 107 -4.36 23.68 16.01
N PRO A 108 -4.74 24.30 14.88
CA PRO A 108 -6.14 24.54 14.57
C PRO A 108 -6.86 23.19 14.55
N VAL A 109 -8.05 23.12 15.13
CA VAL A 109 -8.89 21.92 15.12
C VAL A 109 -9.33 21.67 13.67
N GLU A 110 -8.55 20.89 12.94
CA GLU A 110 -8.99 20.28 11.69
C GLU A 110 -10.19 19.39 12.00
N LYS A 111 -11.18 19.43 11.11
CA LYS A 111 -12.42 18.64 11.24
C LYS A 111 -12.05 17.18 11.47
N ASN A 112 -12.29 16.69 12.69
CA ASN A 112 -12.05 15.30 13.04
C ASN A 112 -12.86 14.38 12.13
N LEU A 113 -12.35 13.18 11.89
CA LEU A 113 -12.96 12.17 11.03
C LEU A 113 -14.46 11.98 11.31
N ASP A 114 -14.86 12.05 12.59
CA ASP A 114 -16.26 11.98 13.02
C ASP A 114 -17.14 13.07 12.41
N GLN A 115 -16.62 14.30 12.27
CA GLN A 115 -17.36 15.41 11.66
C GLN A 115 -17.55 15.19 10.15
N LEU A 116 -16.54 14.64 9.47
CA LEU A 116 -16.62 14.33 8.04
C LEU A 116 -17.58 13.16 7.78
N ILE A 117 -17.56 12.14 8.63
CA ILE A 117 -18.52 11.01 8.58
C ILE A 117 -19.94 11.52 8.81
N ALA A 118 -20.16 12.37 9.83
CA ALA A 118 -21.47 12.94 10.11
C ALA A 118 -21.99 13.83 8.96
N GLU A 119 -21.11 14.61 8.32
CA GLU A 119 -21.46 15.42 7.16
C GLU A 119 -21.84 14.56 5.95
N TYR A 120 -21.08 13.50 5.67
CA TYR A 120 -21.34 12.56 4.58
C TYR A 120 -22.69 11.85 4.75
N LEU A 121 -22.97 11.33 5.95
CA LEU A 121 -24.24 10.65 6.24
C LEU A 121 -25.44 11.58 6.10
N ARG A 122 -25.31 12.85 6.53
CA ARG A 122 -26.35 13.87 6.41
C ARG A 122 -26.62 14.27 4.96
N ARG A 123 -25.58 14.34 4.14
CA ARG A 123 -25.70 14.62 2.71
C ARG A 123 -26.37 13.46 1.94
N ARG A 124 -26.12 12.22 2.38
CA ARG A 124 -26.70 11.01 1.78
C ARG A 124 -28.15 10.76 2.21
N SER A 125 -28.55 11.12 3.43
CA SER A 125 -29.94 10.96 3.90
C SER A 125 -30.91 12.01 3.33
N ALA A 126 -30.42 13.09 2.74
CA ALA A 126 -31.23 14.10 2.03
C ALA A 126 -31.64 13.68 0.60
N SER A 127 -31.10 12.57 0.08
CA SER A 127 -31.46 12.02 -1.23
C SER A 127 -32.35 10.78 -1.08
N LYS A 128 -33.60 11.00 -0.68
CA LYS A 128 -34.67 10.07 -1.01
C LYS A 128 -35.96 10.85 -1.28
N PRO A 129 -36.31 11.15 -2.54
CA PRO A 129 -37.68 11.51 -2.86
C PRO A 129 -38.58 10.27 -2.64
N ARG A 130 -39.82 10.53 -2.22
CA ARG A 130 -40.87 9.52 -1.98
C ARG A 130 -41.20 8.73 -3.23
#